data_AF-C3ZZ58-F1
#
_entry.id   AF-C3ZZ58-F1
#
_cell.length_a   1.000
_cell.length_b   1.000
_cell.length_c   1.000
_cell.angle_alpha   90.00
_cell.angle_beta   90.00
_cell.angle_gamma   90.00
#
_symmetry.space_group_name_H-M   'P 1'
#
loop_
_entity.id
_entity.type
_entity.pdbx_description
1 polymer ?
#
loop_
_entity_poly.entity_id
_entity_poly.type
_entity_poly.pdbx_seq_one_letter_code
_entity_poly.pdbx_strand_id
1 'polypeptide(L)'
;LQLDVWLDISMNNVRLPALSIPEPDFHGYLSKLGYVHKVWRRRYCVLKDGCLYYYTDYNSKRAIGVAHFHGYGVEPMTTTGKSHAFCLTPPSPDIRTFYFSADNESEKLKWMEHLEDSLGRWIKVD
;
A
#
# COMPACT_ATOMS: atom_id res chain seq x y z
N LEU A 1 23.22 -5.48 3.62
CA LEU A 1 22.97 -6.95 3.62
C LEU A 1 21.48 -7.27 3.79
N GLN A 2 20.83 -7.02 4.94
CA GLN A 2 19.40 -7.32 5.11
C GLN A 2 18.47 -6.38 4.30
N LEU A 3 18.83 -5.09 4.21
CA LEU A 3 18.10 -4.10 3.40
C LEU A 3 18.09 -4.48 1.90
N ASP A 4 19.23 -4.98 1.42
CA ASP A 4 19.40 -5.38 0.01
C ASP A 4 18.51 -6.58 -0.34
N VAL A 5 18.44 -7.58 0.54
CA VAL A 5 17.60 -8.77 0.37
C VAL A 5 16.11 -8.40 0.29
N TRP A 6 15.64 -7.51 1.17
CA TRP A 6 14.23 -7.11 1.16
C TRP A 6 13.87 -6.26 -0.07
N LEU A 7 14.77 -5.37 -0.50
CA LEU A 7 14.61 -4.65 -1.75
C LEU A 7 14.53 -5.61 -2.93
N ASP A 8 15.41 -6.61 -3.01
CA ASP A 8 15.41 -7.62 -4.05
C ASP A 8 14.11 -8.45 -4.07
N ILE A 9 13.61 -8.87 -2.90
CA ILE A 9 12.33 -9.59 -2.79
C ILE A 9 11.19 -8.73 -3.32
N SER A 10 11.10 -7.47 -2.86
CA SER A 10 10.02 -6.58 -3.31
C SER A 10 10.11 -6.29 -4.81
N MET A 11 11.32 -6.14 -5.34
CA MET A 11 11.54 -5.95 -6.77
C MET A 11 11.21 -7.18 -7.61
N ASN A 12 11.41 -8.39 -7.07
CA ASN A 12 10.98 -9.62 -7.71
C ASN A 12 9.45 -9.73 -7.74
N ASN A 13 8.78 -9.43 -6.63
CA ASN A 13 7.32 -9.49 -6.52
C ASN A 13 6.60 -8.54 -7.50
N VAL A 14 7.20 -7.40 -7.85
CA VAL A 14 6.69 -6.50 -8.90
C VAL A 14 6.49 -7.21 -10.24
N ARG A 15 7.27 -8.26 -10.53
CA ARG A 15 7.18 -9.03 -11.79
C ARG A 15 6.09 -10.09 -11.78
N LEU A 16 5.48 -10.37 -10.62
CA LEU A 16 4.44 -11.39 -10.49
C LEU A 16 3.06 -10.84 -10.87
N PRO A 17 2.17 -11.69 -11.42
CA PRO A 17 0.75 -11.39 -11.53
C PRO A 17 0.12 -11.06 -10.17
N ALA A 18 -0.94 -10.25 -10.18
CA ALA A 18 -1.56 -9.76 -8.93
C ALA A 18 -2.03 -10.88 -7.99
N LEU A 19 -2.51 -11.99 -8.54
CA LEU A 19 -2.98 -13.14 -7.76
C LEU A 19 -1.89 -14.18 -7.49
N SER A 20 -0.64 -13.89 -7.85
CA SER A 20 0.50 -14.80 -7.71
C SER A 20 1.51 -14.35 -6.66
N ILE A 21 1.27 -13.23 -5.97
CA ILE A 21 2.04 -12.90 -4.77
C ILE A 21 1.70 -13.93 -3.68
N PRO A 22 2.68 -14.65 -3.13
CA PRO A 22 2.42 -15.68 -2.13
C PRO A 22 2.02 -15.07 -0.79
N GLU A 23 0.98 -15.66 -0.18
CA GLU A 23 0.51 -15.34 1.18
C GLU A 23 0.42 -13.83 1.47
N PRO A 24 -0.38 -13.08 0.69
CA PRO A 24 -0.56 -11.65 0.91
C PRO A 24 -1.25 -11.40 2.25
N ASP A 25 -0.86 -10.32 2.94
CA ASP A 25 -1.52 -9.90 4.18
C ASP A 25 -2.95 -9.43 3.90
N PHE A 26 -3.15 -8.73 2.77
CA PHE A 26 -4.46 -8.32 2.29
C PHE A 26 -4.41 -7.94 0.80
N HIS A 27 -5.56 -7.93 0.12
CA HIS A 27 -5.64 -7.48 -1.26
C HIS A 27 -7.05 -6.99 -1.62
N GLY A 28 -7.14 -6.13 -2.63
CA GLY A 28 -8.41 -5.55 -3.06
C GLY A 28 -8.23 -4.24 -3.83
N TYR A 29 -9.33 -3.58 -4.14
CA TYR A 29 -9.29 -2.32 -4.87
C TYR A 29 -9.15 -1.11 -3.93
N LEU A 30 -8.25 -0.19 -4.31
CA LEU A 30 -8.15 1.15 -3.74
C LEU A 30 -8.07 2.20 -4.84
N SER A 31 -8.68 3.35 -4.61
CA SER A 31 -8.36 4.57 -5.35
C SER A 31 -7.09 5.18 -4.77
N LYS A 32 -6.02 5.27 -5.57
CA LYS A 32 -4.75 5.86 -5.16
C LYS A 32 -4.56 7.25 -5.79
N LEU A 33 -4.11 8.23 -5.01
CA LEU A 33 -3.73 9.54 -5.54
C LEU A 33 -2.37 9.49 -6.23
N GLY A 34 -2.34 9.92 -7.50
CA GLY A 34 -1.12 10.11 -8.27
C GLY A 34 -0.20 11.17 -7.67
N TYR A 35 1.12 11.00 -7.82
CA TYR A 35 2.10 11.95 -7.25
C TYR A 35 2.11 13.28 -7.99
N VAL A 36 2.35 13.21 -9.30
CA VAL A 36 2.60 14.35 -10.18
C VAL A 36 1.30 15.10 -10.46
N HIS A 37 0.32 14.41 -11.04
CA HIS A 37 -0.92 15.06 -11.51
C HIS A 37 -2.05 15.06 -10.48
N LYS A 38 -1.84 14.54 -9.26
CA LYS A 38 -2.86 14.46 -8.19
C LYS A 38 -4.22 13.91 -8.67
N VAL A 39 -4.17 12.93 -9.59
CA VAL A 39 -5.37 12.23 -10.09
C VAL A 39 -5.58 10.93 -9.31
N TRP A 40 -6.80 10.70 -8.85
CA TRP A 40 -7.21 9.43 -8.25
C TRP A 40 -7.36 8.36 -9.32
N ARG A 41 -6.69 7.22 -9.13
CA ARG A 41 -6.83 6.06 -10.03
C ARG A 41 -7.14 4.81 -9.22
N ARG A 42 -8.17 4.09 -9.61
CA ARG A 42 -8.48 2.76 -9.07
C ARG A 42 -7.36 1.79 -9.43
N ARG A 43 -6.86 1.06 -8.45
CA ARG A 43 -5.79 0.07 -8.57
C ARG A 43 -6.18 -1.15 -7.78
N TYR A 44 -5.84 -2.31 -8.33
CA TYR A 44 -5.85 -3.52 -7.52
C TYR A 44 -4.55 -3.55 -6.73
N CYS A 45 -4.66 -3.60 -5.41
CA CYS A 45 -3.55 -3.51 -4.49
C CYS A 45 -3.38 -4.84 -3.77
N VAL A 46 -2.13 -5.21 -3.55
CA VAL A 46 -1.74 -6.38 -2.75
C VAL A 46 -0.77 -5.89 -1.70
N LEU A 47 -1.11 -6.08 -0.43
CA LEU A 47 -0.27 -5.80 0.72
C LEU A 47 0.48 -7.06 1.12
N LYS A 48 1.80 -6.97 1.23
CA LYS A 48 2.64 -8.06 1.70
C LYS A 48 3.88 -7.51 2.36
N ASP A 49 4.08 -7.85 3.63
CA ASP A 49 5.31 -7.57 4.38
C ASP A 49 5.67 -6.08 4.33
N GLY A 50 4.71 -5.20 4.65
CA GLY A 50 4.87 -3.75 4.60
C GLY A 50 5.14 -3.13 3.22
N CYS A 51 5.02 -3.92 2.15
CA CYS A 51 5.00 -3.46 0.76
C CYS A 51 3.58 -3.46 0.21
N LEU A 52 3.21 -2.39 -0.49
CA LEU A 52 1.98 -2.34 -1.27
C LEU A 52 2.27 -2.35 -2.77
N TYR A 53 1.95 -3.47 -3.42
CA TYR A 53 2.06 -3.66 -4.86
C TYR A 53 0.76 -3.21 -5.51
N TYR A 54 0.82 -2.35 -6.53
CA TYR A 54 -0.38 -1.83 -7.18
C TYR A 54 -0.38 -2.13 -8.68
N TYR A 55 -1.52 -2.62 -9.14
CA TYR A 55 -1.77 -3.13 -10.47
C TYR A 55 -2.89 -2.33 -11.14
N THR A 56 -2.96 -2.38 -12.47
CA THR A 56 -4.11 -1.80 -13.18
C THR A 56 -5.40 -2.47 -12.74
N ASP A 57 -5.39 -3.79 -12.61
CA ASP A 57 -6.48 -4.67 -12.16
C ASP A 57 -5.93 -6.01 -11.63
N TYR A 58 -6.81 -6.92 -11.19
CA TYR A 58 -6.42 -8.24 -10.67
C TYR A 58 -5.89 -9.22 -11.74
N ASN A 59 -6.14 -8.98 -13.03
CA ASN A 59 -5.66 -9.82 -14.14
C ASN A 59 -4.26 -9.39 -14.65
N SER A 60 -3.74 -8.29 -14.12
CA SER A 60 -2.47 -7.71 -14.52
C SER A 60 -1.32 -8.67 -14.22
N LYS A 61 -0.47 -8.94 -15.23
CA LYS A 61 0.65 -9.88 -15.14
C LYS A 61 1.88 -9.37 -14.38
N ARG A 62 1.91 -8.07 -14.07
CA ARG A 62 2.98 -7.39 -13.33
C ARG A 62 2.43 -6.14 -12.65
N ALA A 63 3.04 -5.75 -11.53
CA ALA A 63 2.69 -4.51 -10.85
C ALA A 63 3.14 -3.30 -11.67
N ILE A 64 2.43 -2.19 -11.50
CA ILE A 64 2.87 -0.88 -12.00
C ILE A 64 4.04 -0.38 -11.15
N GLY A 65 4.03 -0.73 -9.86
CA GLY A 65 5.11 -0.46 -8.93
C GLY A 65 4.78 -0.97 -7.54
N VAL A 66 5.72 -0.73 -6.64
CA VAL A 66 5.63 -1.03 -5.21
C VAL A 66 5.77 0.26 -4.41
N ALA A 67 5.04 0.36 -3.30
CA ALA A 67 5.24 1.38 -2.28
C ALA A 67 5.69 0.69 -0.98
N HIS A 68 6.72 1.25 -0.36
CA HIS A 68 7.36 0.70 0.82
C HIS A 68 6.93 1.51 2.03
N PHE A 69 6.31 0.86 3.01
CA PHE A 69 5.65 1.54 4.13
C PHE A 69 6.24 1.22 5.50
N HIS A 70 7.42 0.60 5.56
CA HIS A 70 8.12 0.38 6.82
C HIS A 70 8.32 1.71 7.56
N GLY A 71 7.85 1.78 8.81
CA GLY A 71 7.90 2.99 9.63
C GLY A 71 6.85 4.07 9.31
N TYR A 72 5.94 3.83 8.35
CA TYR A 72 4.83 4.74 8.10
C TYR A 72 3.71 4.56 9.14
N GLY A 73 3.02 5.65 9.47
CA GLY A 73 1.74 5.64 10.18
C GLY A 73 0.56 5.54 9.22
N VAL A 74 -0.57 5.00 9.69
CA VAL A 74 -1.84 4.92 8.94
C VAL A 74 -2.84 5.84 9.62
N GLU A 75 -3.45 6.77 8.87
CA GLU A 75 -4.33 7.79 9.44
C GLU A 75 -5.61 7.96 8.62
N PRO A 76 -6.80 8.04 9.25
CA PRO A 76 -8.03 8.35 8.55
C PRO A 76 -8.04 9.81 8.09
N MET A 77 -8.69 10.09 6.96
CA MET A 77 -8.82 11.47 6.47
C MET A 77 -10.26 11.94 6.47
N THR A 78 -10.48 13.14 6.99
CA THR A 78 -11.80 13.78 7.09
C THR A 78 -12.03 14.87 6.04
N THR A 79 -10.96 15.44 5.45
CA THR A 79 -11.03 16.70 4.69
C THR A 79 -10.75 16.60 3.19
N THR A 80 -10.50 15.41 2.63
CA THR A 80 -9.98 15.28 1.25
C THR A 80 -11.02 15.36 0.13
N GLY A 81 -12.29 15.65 0.45
CA GLY A 81 -13.38 15.69 -0.54
C GLY A 81 -13.68 14.33 -1.19
N LYS A 82 -13.04 13.25 -0.74
CA LYS A 82 -13.25 11.88 -1.19
C LYS A 82 -13.69 11.03 -0.01
N SER A 83 -14.83 10.35 -0.15
CA SER A 83 -15.35 9.46 0.88
C SER A 83 -14.39 8.30 1.14
N HIS A 84 -14.40 7.81 2.39
CA HIS A 84 -13.67 6.63 2.82
C HIS A 84 -12.15 6.70 2.56
N ALA A 85 -11.58 7.90 2.76
CA ALA A 85 -10.19 8.16 2.47
C ALA A 85 -9.29 8.04 3.72
N PHE A 86 -8.04 7.64 3.50
CA PHE A 86 -7.00 7.50 4.51
C PHE A 86 -5.64 7.79 3.87
N CYS A 87 -4.62 8.07 4.68
CA CYS A 87 -3.26 8.29 4.22
C CYS A 87 -2.26 7.44 4.99
N LEU A 88 -1.09 7.27 4.38
CA LEU A 88 0.10 6.77 5.06
C LEU A 88 1.13 7.90 5.16
N THR A 89 1.47 8.24 6.39
CA THR A 89 2.39 9.32 6.76
C THR A 89 3.77 8.76 7.04
N PRO A 90 4.84 9.27 6.40
CA PRO A 90 6.18 8.79 6.63
C PRO A 90 6.73 9.25 7.99
N PRO A 91 7.78 8.58 8.50
CA PRO A 91 8.45 8.99 9.73
C PRO A 91 9.24 10.30 9.61
N SER A 92 9.46 10.80 8.39
CA SER A 92 10.21 12.04 8.12
C SER A 92 9.56 12.85 7.00
N PRO A 93 9.51 14.19 7.10
CA PRO A 93 8.70 15.06 6.24
C PRO A 93 9.23 15.21 4.80
N ASP A 94 10.49 14.85 4.57
CA ASP A 94 11.14 14.80 3.26
C ASP A 94 10.69 13.58 2.43
N ILE A 95 10.15 12.58 3.09
CA ILE A 95 9.58 11.40 2.45
C ILE A 95 8.12 11.69 2.09
N ARG A 96 7.63 11.04 1.03
CA ARG A 96 6.29 11.27 0.50
C ARG A 96 5.19 10.60 1.34
N THR A 97 4.11 11.35 1.58
CA THR A 97 2.78 10.84 2.02
C THR A 97 1.99 10.19 0.88
N PHE A 98 1.34 9.06 1.18
CA PHE A 98 0.47 8.35 0.24
C PHE A 98 -0.98 8.52 0.63
N TYR A 99 -1.86 8.70 -0.36
CA TYR A 99 -3.28 8.92 -0.15
C TYR A 99 -4.08 7.86 -0.88
N PHE A 100 -5.05 7.27 -0.17
CA PHE A 100 -5.91 6.20 -0.62
C PHE A 100 -7.37 6.48 -0.27
N SER A 101 -8.27 5.81 -0.98
CA SER A 101 -9.70 5.81 -0.68
C SER A 101 -10.29 4.48 -1.11
N ALA A 102 -11.08 3.89 -0.22
CA ALA A 102 -11.78 2.63 -0.45
C ALA A 102 -13.17 2.88 -1.04
N ASP A 103 -13.80 1.82 -1.56
CA ASP A 103 -15.13 1.91 -2.18
C ASP A 103 -16.25 2.16 -1.15
N ASN A 104 -16.03 1.77 0.11
CA ASN A 104 -16.96 1.99 1.22
C ASN A 104 -16.22 2.01 2.57
N GLU A 105 -16.96 2.31 3.64
CA GLU A 105 -16.41 2.44 4.99
C GLU A 105 -15.86 1.11 5.55
N SER A 106 -16.55 -0.01 5.30
CA SER A 106 -16.09 -1.33 5.76
C SER A 106 -14.75 -1.69 5.13
N GLU A 107 -14.61 -1.49 3.81
CA GLU A 107 -13.35 -1.73 3.11
C GLU A 107 -12.24 -0.79 3.57
N LYS A 108 -12.56 0.48 3.89
CA LYS A 108 -11.58 1.40 4.47
C LYS A 108 -11.02 0.86 5.79
N LEU A 109 -11.91 0.45 6.70
CA LEU A 109 -11.51 -0.05 8.01
C LEU A 109 -10.64 -1.31 7.89
N LYS A 110 -11.04 -2.27 7.06
CA LYS A 110 -10.21 -3.47 6.79
C LYS A 110 -8.83 -3.11 6.22
N TRP A 111 -8.78 -2.21 5.25
CA TRP A 111 -7.51 -1.76 4.67
C TRP A 111 -6.60 -1.13 5.71
N MET A 112 -7.14 -0.25 6.56
CA MET A 112 -6.36 0.40 7.62
C MET A 112 -5.85 -0.63 8.64
N GLU A 113 -6.72 -1.52 9.12
CA GLU A 113 -6.37 -2.60 10.06
C GLU A 113 -5.24 -3.49 9.52
N HIS A 114 -5.39 -4.03 8.31
CA HIS A 114 -4.36 -4.89 7.72
C HIS A 114 -3.05 -4.14 7.41
N LEU A 115 -3.12 -2.85 7.07
CA LEU A 115 -1.93 -2.02 6.92
C LEU A 115 -1.23 -1.87 8.28
N GLU A 116 -1.93 -1.44 9.32
CA GLU A 116 -1.36 -1.29 10.67
C GLU A 116 -0.73 -2.59 11.17
N ASP A 117 -1.40 -3.73 10.98
CA ASP A 117 -0.87 -5.04 11.33
C ASP A 117 0.40 -5.40 10.54
N SER A 118 0.39 -5.20 9.22
CA SER A 118 1.54 -5.53 8.35
C SER A 118 2.74 -4.64 8.67
N LEU A 119 2.52 -3.35 8.98
CA LEU A 119 3.57 -2.38 9.32
C LEU A 119 4.09 -2.57 10.75
N GLY A 120 3.21 -2.91 11.69
CA GLY A 120 3.55 -3.10 13.11
C GLY A 120 4.47 -4.29 13.38
N ARG A 121 4.47 -5.32 12.51
CA ARG A 121 5.40 -6.45 12.59
C ARG A 121 6.88 -6.04 12.50
N TRP A 122 7.17 -4.90 11.87
CA TRP A 122 8.53 -4.42 11.63
C TRP A 122 9.03 -3.40 12.64
N ILE A 123 8.14 -2.87 13.49
CA ILE A 123 8.48 -1.90 14.55
C ILE A 123 8.98 -2.63 15.82
N LYS A 124 8.66 -3.93 15.97
CA LYS A 124 9.15 -4.76 17.08
C LYS A 124 10.50 -5.38 16.74
N VAL A 125 11.55 -4.58 16.82
CA VAL A 125 12.91 -5.08 17.02
C VAL A 125 13.47 -4.37 18.25
N ASP A 126 13.29 -5.01 19.40
CA ASP A 126 14.05 -4.70 20.63
C ASP A 126 15.49 -5.19 20.48
#